data_AF-A0A2H8TKV7-F1
#
_entry.id   AF-A0A2H8TKV7-F1
#
_cell.length_a   1.000
_cell.length_b   1.000
_cell.length_c   1.000
_cell.angle_alpha   90.00
_cell.angle_beta   90.00
_cell.angle_gamma   90.00
#
_symmetry.space_group_name_H-M   'P 1'
#
loop_
_entity.id
_entity.type
_entity.pdbx_description
1 polymer ?
#
loop_
_entity_poly.entity_id
_entity_poly.type
_entity_poly.pdbx_seq_one_letter_code
_entity_poly.pdbx_strand_id
1 'polypeptide(L)'
;MRRFLLAVIVLSVHRRWDGCAYPTSAESATDGECRIAVQRFRSVGLYDTPTSRIDQGDNLKVCQSRKSCCNAATEARLIDMVDNEYKRHLAAQAGYVYDLLNSTAHHLQEHMTHMIRKSKSKTVRVLADVYASIEGPASGPLDAFYGRLSRYVHEDPETTPASSLEDAASRLFTDLFPIVYRTVAVAADRPDGEASEFDEDYVQCLTGKALDVKPFGDVPYTLAKDISRTFSATNVLVHALRYGGQLVDEEHSRSWLGYGNREQCLAALTKMRQCSWCDGKDAKPCHGLCVNVIRGCLARETAHLDAPWTGYYEAVDRLVSAINNGQSSVCLEDLLRSLHSRISEAIMYAMNHASDIQNNVKYFCGPARWNSRASSTVSSSGTAKTPESQEVWNVEEEDLSTALLTSKLTKFSDPETAVRVRGLFSDMARSMCTNYTTTDCWNGRVVGEYTDNVVGPLLSAQMYNPEFDWTASIITQDNKVAEVIDKLRHIRQTVLNQLSSNPQSDSFMADEAEGSGEGSGAGSRGSNPGWDDDDDNADYSSSGDGSGENPITTQVPGADNPQFKTTNKSVPNSGPDVAINSNNSSGAAPSIRLHAPLLITVCLVVIPAL
;
A
#
# COMPACT_ATOMS: atom_id res chain seq x y z
N MET A 1 -8.96 31.66 49.29
CA MET A 1 -7.69 32.00 49.97
C MET A 1 -6.58 32.06 48.92
N ARG A 2 -5.90 33.22 48.82
CA ARG A 2 -4.51 33.50 48.35
C ARG A 2 -3.93 32.62 47.21
N ARG A 3 -3.82 33.14 45.97
CA ARG A 3 -2.62 33.81 45.38
C ARG A 3 -1.29 33.14 45.77
N PHE A 4 -0.52 32.62 44.80
CA PHE A 4 0.92 32.87 44.68
C PHE A 4 1.46 32.48 43.28
N LEU A 5 1.95 33.49 42.56
CA LEU A 5 2.96 33.40 41.49
C LEU A 5 4.24 32.75 42.02
N LEU A 6 5.02 32.10 41.17
CA LEU A 6 6.49 32.16 41.26
C LEU A 6 7.15 32.01 39.88
N ALA A 7 7.89 33.06 39.55
CA ALA A 7 8.73 33.22 38.38
C ALA A 7 10.04 32.43 38.52
N VAL A 8 10.57 31.92 37.41
CA VAL A 8 11.92 31.34 37.35
C VAL A 8 12.93 32.44 37.06
N ILE A 9 13.88 32.57 37.98
CA ILE A 9 14.98 33.53 38.02
C ILE A 9 16.11 33.06 37.10
N VAL A 10 16.56 33.95 36.21
CA VAL A 10 17.82 33.82 35.46
C VAL A 10 18.99 34.14 36.40
N LEU A 11 19.78 33.14 36.75
CA LEU A 11 21.05 33.34 37.46
C LEU A 11 22.18 33.53 36.45
N SER A 12 22.59 34.79 36.31
CA SER A 12 23.90 35.18 35.79
C SER A 12 24.94 34.99 36.90
N VAL A 13 25.99 34.20 36.66
CA VAL A 13 27.16 34.17 37.54
C VAL A 13 28.38 34.64 36.75
N HIS A 14 28.80 35.86 37.07
CA HIS A 14 30.15 36.34 36.84
C HIS A 14 31.16 35.51 37.65
N ARG A 15 32.24 35.06 37.01
CA ARG A 15 33.54 34.95 37.66
C ARG A 15 34.58 35.67 36.82
N ARG A 16 35.03 36.79 37.39
CA ARG A 16 36.17 37.60 36.97
C ARG A 16 37.38 37.13 37.77
N TRP A 17 38.48 36.83 37.11
CA TRP A 17 39.83 36.80 37.70
C TRP A 17 40.75 37.58 36.75
N ASP A 18 41.16 38.77 37.19
CA ASP A 18 42.21 39.58 36.59
C ASP A 18 43.58 39.02 37.03
N GLY A 19 44.54 38.95 36.09
CA GLY A 19 45.94 38.58 36.35
C GLY A 19 46.85 39.11 35.22
N CYS A 20 47.82 39.94 35.58
CA CYS A 20 48.64 40.76 34.69
C CYS A 20 49.73 40.00 33.89
N ALA A 21 50.02 40.52 32.69
CA ALA A 21 51.34 40.89 32.15
C ALA A 21 51.92 40.17 30.90
N TYR A 22 52.44 41.05 30.04
CA TYR A 22 53.37 40.98 28.89
C TYR A 22 52.86 40.62 27.48
N PRO A 23 53.16 41.47 26.46
CA PRO A 23 52.90 41.18 25.06
C PRO A 23 54.05 40.35 24.51
N THR A 24 53.82 39.06 24.30
CA THR A 24 54.74 38.22 23.52
C THR A 24 54.22 38.15 22.10
N SER A 25 54.99 38.78 21.21
CA SER A 25 55.26 38.41 19.82
C SER A 25 54.13 37.77 19.03
N ALA A 26 53.71 38.48 17.98
CA ALA A 26 52.93 38.00 16.85
C ALA A 26 53.23 36.53 16.50
N GLU A 27 52.38 35.63 17.00
CA GLU A 27 52.15 34.34 16.36
C GLU A 27 51.32 34.63 15.11
N SER A 28 51.86 34.19 13.98
CA SER A 28 51.24 34.23 12.68
C SER A 28 49.76 33.88 12.74
N ALA A 29 48.92 34.74 12.16
CA ALA A 29 47.56 34.42 11.80
C ALA A 29 47.53 33.22 10.83
N THR A 30 47.51 32.00 11.36
CA THR A 30 46.96 30.82 10.70
C THR A 30 45.58 30.59 11.31
N ASP A 31 44.59 31.37 10.84
CA ASP A 31 43.19 31.11 11.14
C ASP A 31 42.89 29.64 10.76
N GLY A 32 42.52 28.83 11.76
CA GLY A 32 42.62 27.38 11.67
C GLY A 32 41.76 26.81 10.54
N GLU A 33 42.41 26.26 9.51
CA GLU A 33 41.76 25.74 8.29
C GLU A 33 40.69 24.65 8.56
N CYS A 34 40.73 24.00 9.73
CA CYS A 34 39.75 22.98 10.16
C CYS A 34 38.81 23.45 11.28
N ARG A 35 38.86 24.73 11.68
CA ARG A 35 38.09 25.27 12.82
C ARG A 35 36.58 24.99 12.70
N ILE A 36 36.03 25.19 11.51
CA ILE A 36 34.61 24.96 11.21
C ILE A 36 34.27 23.47 11.33
N ALA A 37 35.10 22.59 10.74
CA ALA A 37 34.91 21.15 10.78
C ALA A 37 34.97 20.60 12.21
N VAL A 38 35.95 21.03 13.02
CA VAL A 38 36.09 20.62 14.42
C VAL A 38 34.86 21.01 15.24
N GLN A 39 34.31 22.21 15.03
CA GLN A 39 33.07 22.62 15.68
C GLN A 39 31.92 21.68 15.31
N ARG A 40 31.85 21.26 14.05
CA ARG A 40 30.79 20.39 13.57
C ARG A 40 30.93 18.95 14.06
N PHE A 41 32.13 18.39 14.04
CA PHE A 41 32.46 17.08 14.62
C PHE A 41 32.09 17.01 16.09
N ARG A 42 32.42 18.04 16.88
CA ARG A 42 32.02 18.12 18.29
C ARG A 42 30.50 18.14 18.48
N SER A 43 29.76 18.81 17.59
CA SER A 43 28.29 18.85 17.67
C SER A 43 27.63 17.48 17.49
N VAL A 44 28.34 16.52 16.89
CA VAL A 44 27.89 15.13 16.69
C VAL A 44 28.65 14.13 17.57
N GLY A 45 29.37 14.60 18.59
CA GLY A 45 30.05 13.76 19.58
C GLY A 45 31.42 13.21 19.15
N LEU A 46 32.02 13.75 18.09
CA LEU A 46 33.37 13.41 17.63
C LEU A 46 34.37 14.42 18.19
N TYR A 47 35.19 13.97 19.15
CA TYR A 47 36.15 14.82 19.86
C TYR A 47 37.61 14.58 19.45
N ASP A 48 37.94 13.35 19.02
CA ASP A 48 39.27 12.94 18.58
C ASP A 48 39.45 13.23 17.07
N THR A 49 39.50 14.51 16.73
CA THR A 49 39.58 14.99 15.34
C THR A 49 40.77 15.91 15.12
N PRO A 50 41.43 15.87 13.95
CA PRO A 50 42.51 16.78 13.61
C PRO A 50 42.12 18.26 13.78
N THR A 51 43.00 19.06 14.41
CA THR A 51 42.81 20.51 14.59
C THR A 51 43.32 21.33 13.40
N SER A 52 44.17 20.74 12.57
CA SER A 52 44.69 21.29 11.31
C SER A 52 44.56 20.25 10.19
N ARG A 53 44.68 20.69 8.92
CA ARG A 53 44.64 19.76 7.79
C ARG A 53 45.82 18.78 7.86
N ILE A 54 45.54 17.50 7.60
CA ILE A 54 46.53 16.44 7.53
C ILE A 54 46.79 16.06 6.07
N ASP A 55 48.05 15.81 5.73
CA ASP A 55 48.49 15.36 4.38
C ASP A 55 48.26 13.84 4.17
N GLN A 56 47.48 13.20 5.04
CA GLN A 56 47.10 11.77 4.97
C GLN A 56 45.68 11.56 4.42
N GLY A 57 45.07 12.59 3.83
CA GLY A 57 43.70 12.49 3.31
C GLY A 57 43.55 11.52 2.12
N ASP A 58 44.64 11.14 1.47
CA ASP A 58 44.65 10.10 0.43
C ASP A 58 44.39 8.68 1.00
N ASN A 59 44.56 8.48 2.31
CA ASN A 59 44.27 7.21 2.98
C ASN A 59 42.78 7.04 3.35
N LEU A 60 41.95 8.06 3.07
CA LEU A 60 40.51 8.01 3.28
C LEU A 60 39.85 7.16 2.19
N LYS A 61 38.80 6.41 2.56
CA LYS A 61 38.11 5.51 1.64
C LYS A 61 37.15 6.25 0.72
N VAL A 62 36.53 7.33 1.20
CA VAL A 62 35.44 8.04 0.51
C VAL A 62 35.79 9.51 0.27
N CYS A 63 36.17 10.24 1.32
CA CYS A 63 36.46 11.67 1.27
C CYS A 63 37.90 11.96 0.86
N GLN A 64 38.37 11.35 -0.23
CA GLN A 64 39.75 11.50 -0.68
C GLN A 64 40.08 12.95 -1.02
N SER A 65 41.08 13.49 -0.33
CA SER A 65 41.60 14.84 -0.56
C SER A 65 43.06 14.89 -0.15
N ARG A 66 43.89 15.64 -0.89
CA ARG A 66 45.32 15.81 -0.57
C ARG A 66 45.54 16.38 0.84
N LYS A 67 44.60 17.21 1.32
CA LYS A 67 44.64 17.82 2.66
C LYS A 67 43.24 17.79 3.29
N SER A 68 43.08 17.01 4.36
CA SER A 68 41.77 16.75 4.98
C SER A 68 41.75 17.11 6.47
N CYS A 69 40.58 17.49 6.97
CA CYS A 69 40.27 17.65 8.40
C CYS A 69 39.77 16.34 9.04
N CYS A 70 39.69 15.24 8.29
CA CYS A 70 39.26 13.93 8.76
C CYS A 70 40.42 12.92 8.76
N ASN A 71 40.49 12.09 9.79
CA ASN A 71 41.27 10.86 9.80
C ASN A 71 40.35 9.64 9.51
N ALA A 72 40.93 8.45 9.30
CA ALA A 72 40.17 7.24 8.96
C ALA A 72 39.13 6.85 10.04
N ALA A 73 39.43 7.09 11.33
CA ALA A 73 38.50 6.81 12.41
C ALA A 73 37.29 7.77 12.40
N THR A 74 37.53 9.04 12.08
CA THR A 74 36.48 10.06 11.92
C THR A 74 35.59 9.71 10.72
N GLU A 75 36.19 9.37 9.57
CA GLU A 75 35.46 8.97 8.37
C GLU A 75 34.57 7.74 8.62
N ALA A 76 35.07 6.70 9.29
CA ALA A 76 34.29 5.52 9.63
C ALA A 76 33.05 5.87 10.48
N ARG A 77 33.20 6.76 11.47
CA ARG A 77 32.07 7.22 12.29
C ARG A 77 31.06 8.06 11.51
N LEU A 78 31.53 8.88 10.57
CA LEU A 78 30.66 9.66 9.68
C LEU A 78 29.85 8.74 8.75
N ILE A 79 30.45 7.66 8.24
CA ILE A 79 29.76 6.65 7.42
C ILE A 79 28.63 6.00 8.23
N ASP A 80 28.89 5.55 9.46
CA ASP A 80 27.87 4.93 10.34
C ASP A 80 26.70 5.90 10.63
N MET A 81 27.02 7.18 10.81
CA MET A 81 26.02 8.22 11.07
C MET A 81 25.12 8.45 9.85
N VAL A 82 25.72 8.52 8.67
CA VAL A 82 25.01 8.68 7.40
C VAL A 82 24.12 7.47 7.11
N ASP A 83 24.59 6.26 7.37
CA ASP A 83 23.80 5.03 7.22
C ASP A 83 22.52 5.07 8.08
N ASN A 84 22.67 5.43 9.36
CA ASN A 84 21.54 5.54 10.28
C ASN A 84 20.60 6.71 9.95
N GLU A 85 21.12 7.83 9.48
CA GLU A 85 20.31 8.97 9.02
C GLU A 85 19.50 8.61 7.79
N TYR A 86 20.12 7.97 6.80
CA TYR A 86 19.47 7.52 5.57
C TYR A 86 18.30 6.58 5.86
N LYS A 87 18.52 5.56 6.69
CA LYS A 87 17.47 4.62 7.13
C LYS A 87 16.26 5.32 7.76
N ARG A 88 16.52 6.27 8.67
CA ARG A 88 15.45 7.02 9.33
C ARG A 88 14.68 7.89 8.36
N HIS A 89 15.34 8.53 7.40
CA HIS A 89 14.67 9.35 6.40
C HIS A 89 13.82 8.50 5.45
N LEU A 90 14.29 7.32 5.03
CA LEU A 90 13.50 6.39 4.22
C LEU A 90 12.21 5.97 4.94
N ALA A 91 12.35 5.53 6.20
CA ALA A 91 11.20 5.20 7.05
C ALA A 91 10.22 6.36 7.17
N ALA A 92 10.72 7.58 7.36
CA ALA A 92 9.88 8.78 7.48
C ALA A 92 9.11 9.10 6.18
N GLN A 93 9.64 8.78 4.99
CA GLN A 93 8.91 8.96 3.72
C GLN A 93 7.71 8.02 3.61
N ALA A 94 7.86 6.80 4.12
CA ALA A 94 6.80 5.78 4.12
C ALA A 94 5.78 5.95 5.26
N GLY A 95 6.15 6.61 6.37
CA GLY A 95 5.35 6.70 7.59
C GLY A 95 3.91 7.21 7.39
N TYR A 96 3.73 8.25 6.57
CA TYR A 96 2.37 8.75 6.27
C TYR A 96 1.51 7.69 5.57
N VAL A 97 2.10 6.97 4.59
CA VAL A 97 1.40 5.94 3.82
C VAL A 97 1.10 4.73 4.71
N TYR A 98 2.05 4.34 5.55
CA TYR A 98 1.87 3.32 6.58
C TYR A 98 0.67 3.63 7.49
N ASP A 99 0.66 4.82 8.10
CA ASP A 99 -0.39 5.24 9.03
C ASP A 99 -1.75 5.30 8.34
N LEU A 100 -1.80 5.83 7.11
CA LEU A 100 -3.03 5.89 6.33
C LEU A 100 -3.59 4.48 6.06
N LEU A 101 -2.77 3.57 5.54
CA LEU A 101 -3.21 2.22 5.16
C LEU A 101 -3.64 1.42 6.39
N ASN A 102 -2.80 1.39 7.43
CA ASN A 102 -3.05 0.58 8.62
C ASN A 102 -4.22 1.15 9.45
N SER A 103 -4.31 2.48 9.60
CA SER A 103 -5.45 3.07 10.31
C SER A 103 -6.76 2.89 9.54
N THR A 104 -6.76 3.00 8.21
CA THR A 104 -7.97 2.77 7.40
C THR A 104 -8.43 1.32 7.52
N ALA A 105 -7.51 0.35 7.44
CA ALA A 105 -7.83 -1.06 7.63
C ALA A 105 -8.40 -1.34 9.03
N HIS A 106 -7.77 -0.80 10.08
CA HIS A 106 -8.19 -1.00 11.47
C HIS A 106 -9.61 -0.49 11.71
N HIS A 107 -9.92 0.76 11.31
CA HIS A 107 -11.24 1.36 11.53
C HIS A 107 -12.32 0.66 10.69
N LEU A 108 -11.99 0.21 9.48
CA LEU A 108 -12.90 -0.58 8.65
C LEU A 108 -13.26 -1.92 9.33
N GLN A 109 -12.26 -2.61 9.86
CA GLN A 109 -12.45 -3.89 10.57
C GLN A 109 -13.23 -3.74 11.88
N GLU A 110 -12.93 -2.69 12.66
CA GLU A 110 -13.62 -2.36 13.91
C GLU A 110 -15.09 -2.00 13.66
N HIS A 111 -15.34 -1.12 12.67
CA HIS A 111 -16.68 -0.72 12.26
C HIS A 111 -17.53 -1.93 11.84
N MET A 112 -16.98 -2.84 11.03
CA MET A 112 -17.67 -4.09 10.66
C MET A 112 -18.05 -4.93 11.87
N THR A 113 -17.12 -5.14 12.80
CA THR A 113 -17.36 -5.93 14.01
C THR A 113 -18.44 -5.29 14.87
N HIS A 114 -18.43 -3.96 14.99
CA HIS A 114 -19.48 -3.20 15.68
C HIS A 114 -20.86 -3.41 15.01
N MET A 115 -20.94 -3.28 13.69
CA MET A 115 -22.19 -3.44 12.93
C MET A 115 -22.75 -4.87 13.02
N ILE A 116 -21.90 -5.90 13.02
CA ILE A 116 -22.30 -7.30 13.20
C ILE A 116 -22.94 -7.50 14.58
N ARG A 117 -22.30 -7.00 15.65
CA ARG A 117 -22.83 -7.08 17.02
C ARG A 117 -24.19 -6.39 17.11
N LYS A 118 -24.32 -5.22 16.49
CA LYS A 118 -25.57 -4.45 16.50
C LYS A 118 -26.69 -5.16 15.74
N SER A 119 -26.40 -5.69 14.55
CA SER A 119 -27.35 -6.48 13.76
C SER A 119 -27.87 -7.68 14.57
N LYS A 120 -26.98 -8.36 15.31
CA LYS A 120 -27.36 -9.45 16.23
C LYS A 120 -28.34 -8.98 17.29
N SER A 121 -27.99 -7.93 18.04
CA SER A 121 -28.86 -7.37 19.10
C SER A 121 -30.23 -6.96 18.56
N LYS A 122 -30.27 -6.34 17.36
CA LYS A 122 -31.52 -5.95 16.72
C LYS A 122 -32.36 -7.16 16.31
N THR A 123 -31.73 -8.20 15.77
CA THR A 123 -32.40 -9.45 15.39
C THR A 123 -33.02 -10.13 16.60
N VAL A 124 -32.26 -10.30 17.68
CA VAL A 124 -32.75 -10.89 18.94
C VAL A 124 -33.94 -10.10 19.48
N ARG A 125 -33.87 -8.77 19.48
CA ARG A 125 -34.98 -7.92 19.92
C ARG A 125 -36.24 -8.08 19.07
N VAL A 126 -36.10 -8.14 17.75
CA VAL A 126 -37.25 -8.37 16.85
C VAL A 126 -37.88 -9.74 17.10
N LEU A 127 -37.07 -10.77 17.36
CA LEU A 127 -37.58 -12.08 17.74
C LEU A 127 -38.29 -12.04 19.10
N ALA A 128 -37.76 -11.32 20.09
CA ALA A 128 -38.40 -11.18 21.40
C ALA A 128 -39.78 -10.47 21.28
N ASP A 129 -39.83 -9.39 20.49
CA ASP A 129 -41.01 -8.54 20.37
C ASP A 129 -42.11 -9.19 19.51
N VAL A 130 -41.76 -9.89 18.43
CA VAL A 130 -42.71 -10.42 17.42
C VAL A 130 -42.91 -11.94 17.52
N TYR A 131 -41.86 -12.68 17.90
CA TYR A 131 -41.83 -14.15 17.85
C TYR A 131 -41.34 -14.74 19.18
N ALA A 132 -41.96 -14.35 20.29
CA ALA A 132 -41.51 -14.70 21.65
C ALA A 132 -41.26 -16.21 21.89
N SER A 133 -42.01 -17.09 21.22
CA SER A 133 -41.81 -18.56 21.32
C SER A 133 -40.59 -19.10 20.54
N ILE A 134 -40.00 -18.26 19.68
CA ILE A 134 -38.84 -18.58 18.82
C ILE A 134 -37.55 -18.01 19.41
N GLU A 135 -37.61 -16.85 20.07
CA GLU A 135 -36.43 -16.10 20.55
C GLU A 135 -35.44 -16.94 21.38
N GLY A 136 -35.87 -17.47 22.53
CA GLY A 136 -34.99 -18.25 23.40
C GLY A 136 -34.33 -19.45 22.71
N PRO A 137 -35.11 -20.33 22.04
CA PRO A 137 -34.59 -21.46 21.27
C PRO A 137 -33.67 -21.04 20.10
N ALA A 138 -33.90 -19.88 19.48
CA ALA A 138 -33.10 -19.39 18.35
C ALA A 138 -31.75 -18.76 18.77
N SER A 139 -31.51 -18.54 20.05
CA SER A 139 -30.28 -17.92 20.57
C SER A 139 -29.00 -18.64 20.09
N GLY A 140 -28.93 -19.97 20.23
CA GLY A 140 -27.76 -20.77 19.80
C GLY A 140 -27.44 -20.65 18.30
N PRO A 141 -28.39 -20.90 17.38
CA PRO A 141 -28.20 -20.70 15.94
C PRO A 141 -27.76 -19.28 15.57
N LEU A 142 -28.37 -18.25 16.20
CA LEU A 142 -28.00 -16.86 15.96
C LEU A 142 -26.59 -16.55 16.45
N ASP A 143 -26.20 -17.05 17.61
CA ASP A 143 -24.84 -16.88 18.16
C ASP A 143 -23.80 -17.51 17.25
N ALA A 144 -24.05 -18.71 16.74
CA ALA A 144 -23.17 -19.41 15.81
C ALA A 144 -23.01 -18.63 14.49
N PHE A 145 -24.13 -18.15 13.93
CA PHE A 145 -24.14 -17.40 12.68
C PHE A 145 -23.41 -16.06 12.80
N TYR A 146 -23.81 -15.20 13.74
CA TYR A 146 -23.15 -13.90 13.94
C TYR A 146 -21.69 -14.04 14.40
N GLY A 147 -21.39 -15.07 15.18
CA GLY A 147 -20.01 -15.41 15.55
C GLY A 147 -19.16 -15.80 14.35
N ARG A 148 -19.72 -16.52 13.37
CA ARG A 148 -19.03 -16.81 12.10
C ARG A 148 -18.73 -15.53 11.31
N LEU A 149 -19.72 -14.64 11.17
CA LEU A 149 -19.54 -13.35 10.48
C LEU A 149 -18.41 -12.53 11.11
N SER A 150 -18.39 -12.44 12.44
CA SER A 150 -17.38 -11.68 13.18
C SER A 150 -15.97 -12.27 13.00
N ARG A 151 -15.83 -13.60 12.99
CA ARG A 151 -14.53 -14.25 12.76
C ARG A 151 -14.03 -14.04 11.33
N TYR A 152 -14.92 -14.13 10.34
CA TYR A 152 -14.56 -13.97 8.93
C TYR A 152 -13.88 -12.62 8.63
N VAL A 153 -14.32 -11.54 9.29
CA VAL A 153 -13.73 -10.19 9.16
C VAL A 153 -12.24 -10.13 9.57
N HIS A 154 -11.76 -11.11 10.34
CA HIS A 154 -10.38 -11.18 10.84
C HIS A 154 -9.56 -12.29 10.16
N GLU A 155 -10.21 -13.13 9.35
CA GLU A 155 -9.61 -14.29 8.70
C GLU A 155 -9.01 -13.89 7.35
N ASP A 156 -7.93 -14.55 6.96
CA ASP A 156 -7.25 -14.30 5.69
C ASP A 156 -8.13 -14.80 4.52
N PRO A 157 -8.48 -13.93 3.54
CA PRO A 157 -9.32 -14.28 2.40
C PRO A 157 -8.73 -15.39 1.51
N GLU A 158 -7.41 -15.62 1.51
CA GLU A 158 -6.78 -16.70 0.75
C GLU A 158 -7.03 -18.07 1.40
N THR A 159 -7.08 -18.12 2.73
CA THR A 159 -7.27 -19.37 3.49
C THR A 159 -8.75 -19.69 3.73
N THR A 160 -9.59 -18.66 3.71
CA THR A 160 -11.00 -18.77 4.12
C THR A 160 -11.92 -18.35 2.97
N PRO A 161 -12.50 -19.31 2.23
CA PRO A 161 -13.37 -19.00 1.12
C PRO A 161 -14.69 -18.38 1.59
N ALA A 162 -15.26 -17.51 0.73
CA ALA A 162 -16.55 -16.87 0.98
C ALA A 162 -17.71 -17.88 1.10
N SER A 163 -17.59 -19.07 0.50
CA SER A 163 -18.54 -20.18 0.65
C SER A 163 -18.77 -20.59 2.11
N SER A 164 -17.78 -20.39 2.98
CA SER A 164 -17.95 -20.66 4.42
C SER A 164 -18.99 -19.76 5.10
N LEU A 165 -19.28 -18.58 4.52
CA LEU A 165 -20.38 -17.71 4.96
C LEU A 165 -21.72 -18.17 4.39
N GLU A 166 -21.74 -18.68 3.15
CA GLU A 166 -22.93 -19.28 2.55
C GLU A 166 -23.40 -20.49 3.34
N ASP A 167 -22.44 -21.34 3.74
CA ASP A 167 -22.69 -22.48 4.61
C ASP A 167 -23.25 -22.05 5.95
N ALA A 168 -22.73 -20.98 6.55
CA ALA A 168 -23.20 -20.49 7.85
C ALA A 168 -24.60 -19.88 7.77
N ALA A 169 -24.90 -19.13 6.70
CA ALA A 169 -26.25 -18.62 6.45
C ALA A 169 -27.23 -19.77 6.21
N SER A 170 -26.85 -20.77 5.40
CA SER A 170 -27.68 -21.95 5.15
C SER A 170 -27.94 -22.75 6.43
N ARG A 171 -26.89 -22.96 7.24
CA ARG A 171 -26.99 -23.64 8.55
C ARG A 171 -27.91 -22.91 9.52
N LEU A 172 -27.86 -21.58 9.57
CA LEU A 172 -28.79 -20.79 10.39
C LEU A 172 -30.25 -21.18 10.09
N PHE A 173 -30.64 -21.20 8.81
CA PHE A 173 -32.01 -21.54 8.44
C PHE A 173 -32.31 -23.02 8.65
N THR A 174 -31.38 -23.93 8.38
CA THR A 174 -31.54 -25.36 8.70
C THR A 174 -31.83 -25.57 10.19
N ASP A 175 -31.10 -24.87 11.07
CA ASP A 175 -31.25 -24.99 12.53
C ASP A 175 -32.49 -24.25 13.06
N LEU A 176 -32.90 -23.16 12.39
CA LEU A 176 -34.16 -22.47 12.69
C LEU A 176 -35.39 -23.29 12.28
N PHE A 177 -35.27 -24.20 11.30
CA PHE A 177 -36.43 -24.90 10.77
C PHE A 177 -37.21 -25.69 11.83
N PRO A 178 -36.61 -26.59 12.64
CA PRO A 178 -37.34 -27.28 13.71
C PRO A 178 -37.98 -26.33 14.73
N ILE A 179 -37.30 -25.21 15.04
CA ILE A 179 -37.76 -24.21 16.00
C ILE A 179 -39.03 -23.52 15.49
N VAL A 180 -39.00 -23.04 14.24
CA VAL A 180 -40.12 -22.37 13.60
C VAL A 180 -41.24 -23.37 13.33
N TYR A 181 -40.92 -24.55 12.81
CA TYR A 181 -41.91 -25.59 12.53
C TYR A 181 -42.68 -25.99 13.79
N ARG A 182 -42.05 -26.01 14.97
CA ARG A 182 -42.74 -26.26 16.24
C ARG A 182 -43.83 -25.22 16.54
N THR A 183 -43.66 -23.97 16.11
CA THR A 183 -44.69 -22.93 16.28
C THR A 183 -45.82 -23.08 15.27
N VAL A 184 -45.50 -23.57 14.07
CA VAL A 184 -46.43 -23.72 12.93
C VAL A 184 -47.23 -25.03 13.01
N ALA A 185 -46.62 -26.12 13.49
CA ALA A 185 -47.23 -27.44 13.59
C ALA A 185 -48.35 -27.53 14.65
N VAL A 186 -48.65 -26.44 15.35
CA VAL A 186 -49.56 -26.39 16.50
C VAL A 186 -50.94 -25.88 16.08
N ALA A 187 -51.79 -26.84 15.69
CA ALA A 187 -53.24 -26.73 15.88
C ALA A 187 -53.95 -28.11 16.02
N ALA A 188 -53.38 -29.23 15.54
CA ALA A 188 -54.11 -30.51 15.49
C ALA A 188 -53.59 -31.64 16.40
N ASP A 189 -52.27 -31.76 16.64
CA ASP A 189 -51.65 -32.96 17.28
C ASP A 189 -50.75 -32.63 18.49
N ARG A 190 -50.82 -31.42 19.04
CA ARG A 190 -50.01 -31.05 20.20
C ARG A 190 -50.64 -31.65 21.47
N PRO A 191 -49.93 -32.48 22.27
CA PRO A 191 -50.45 -32.93 23.55
C PRO A 191 -50.68 -31.71 24.47
N ASP A 192 -51.85 -31.68 25.14
CA ASP A 192 -52.26 -30.58 26.02
C ASP A 192 -51.22 -30.31 27.12
N GLY A 193 -50.75 -29.05 27.19
CA GLY A 193 -49.92 -28.55 28.29
C GLY A 193 -48.42 -28.42 27.99
N GLU A 194 -47.98 -27.17 27.82
CA GLU A 194 -46.57 -26.71 27.81
C GLU A 194 -45.62 -27.29 26.75
N ALA A 195 -44.40 -26.74 26.69
CA ALA A 195 -43.39 -26.93 25.64
C ALA A 195 -42.89 -28.38 25.56
N SER A 196 -43.59 -29.23 24.80
CA SER A 196 -43.00 -30.46 24.26
C SER A 196 -42.02 -30.11 23.14
N GLU A 197 -40.78 -30.57 23.28
CA GLU A 197 -39.79 -30.54 22.20
C GLU A 197 -39.99 -31.74 21.28
N PHE A 198 -39.57 -31.60 20.02
CA PHE A 198 -39.54 -32.75 19.11
C PHE A 198 -38.48 -33.75 19.58
N ASP A 199 -38.72 -35.02 19.28
CA ASP A 199 -37.73 -36.08 19.43
C ASP A 199 -36.48 -35.79 18.57
N GLU A 200 -35.31 -36.19 19.05
CA GLU A 200 -34.02 -35.93 18.41
C GLU A 200 -34.00 -36.51 16.98
N ASP A 201 -34.52 -37.73 16.80
CA ASP A 201 -34.70 -38.37 15.49
C ASP A 201 -35.53 -37.50 14.54
N TYR A 202 -36.57 -36.85 15.06
CA TYR A 202 -37.49 -36.04 14.26
C TYR A 202 -36.85 -34.70 13.90
N VAL A 203 -36.15 -34.07 14.84
CA VAL A 203 -35.35 -32.87 14.58
C VAL A 203 -34.28 -33.15 13.52
N GLN A 204 -33.60 -34.30 13.59
CA GLN A 204 -32.60 -34.70 12.60
C GLN A 204 -33.22 -34.93 11.21
N CYS A 205 -34.44 -35.48 11.14
CA CYS A 205 -35.16 -35.58 9.86
C CYS A 205 -35.49 -34.20 9.30
N LEU A 206 -36.03 -33.30 10.13
CA LEU A 206 -36.40 -31.94 9.72
C LEU A 206 -35.18 -31.19 9.17
N THR A 207 -34.06 -31.18 9.90
CA THR A 207 -32.83 -30.53 9.45
C THR A 207 -32.27 -31.19 8.19
N GLY A 208 -32.25 -32.53 8.12
CA GLY A 208 -31.79 -33.28 6.95
C GLY A 208 -32.64 -33.08 5.69
N LYS A 209 -33.90 -32.66 5.85
CA LYS A 209 -34.85 -32.41 4.75
C LYS A 209 -35.17 -30.94 4.52
N ALA A 210 -34.46 -30.03 5.15
CA ALA A 210 -34.69 -28.59 5.01
C ALA A 210 -34.57 -28.08 3.56
N LEU A 211 -33.63 -28.63 2.76
CA LEU A 211 -33.46 -28.27 1.34
C LEU A 211 -34.57 -28.78 0.44
N ASP A 212 -35.15 -29.94 0.78
CA ASP A 212 -36.26 -30.56 0.04
C ASP A 212 -37.59 -29.87 0.37
N VAL A 213 -37.81 -29.53 1.65
CA VAL A 213 -39.04 -28.89 2.14
C VAL A 213 -39.09 -27.39 1.84
N LYS A 214 -37.92 -26.71 1.81
CA LYS A 214 -37.78 -25.25 1.63
C LYS A 214 -38.74 -24.43 2.52
N PRO A 215 -38.69 -24.60 3.86
CA PRO A 215 -39.63 -23.99 4.79
C PRO A 215 -39.61 -22.46 4.78
N PHE A 216 -38.52 -21.86 4.32
CA PHE A 216 -38.30 -20.40 4.28
C PHE A 216 -38.30 -19.83 2.86
N GLY A 217 -38.72 -20.61 1.86
CA GLY A 217 -38.67 -20.21 0.46
C GLY A 217 -37.25 -19.97 -0.03
N ASP A 218 -37.05 -18.93 -0.84
CA ASP A 218 -35.75 -18.58 -1.45
C ASP A 218 -34.89 -17.62 -0.58
N VAL A 219 -35.43 -17.16 0.56
CA VAL A 219 -34.72 -16.22 1.45
C VAL A 219 -33.36 -16.76 1.91
N PRO A 220 -33.21 -18.03 2.36
CA PRO A 220 -31.91 -18.54 2.77
C PRO A 220 -30.85 -18.49 1.66
N TYR A 221 -31.24 -18.82 0.42
CA TYR A 221 -30.34 -18.88 -0.72
C TYR A 221 -29.89 -17.49 -1.16
N THR A 222 -30.83 -16.56 -1.28
CA THR A 222 -30.54 -15.16 -1.67
C THR A 222 -29.70 -14.46 -0.61
N LEU A 223 -30.06 -14.61 0.67
CA LEU A 223 -29.32 -14.02 1.78
C LEU A 223 -27.89 -14.61 1.91
N ALA A 224 -27.71 -15.92 1.73
CA ALA A 224 -26.39 -16.55 1.74
C ALA A 224 -25.45 -15.93 0.71
N LYS A 225 -25.92 -15.76 -0.54
CA LYS A 225 -25.16 -15.12 -1.62
C LYS A 225 -24.85 -13.65 -1.33
N ASP A 226 -25.84 -12.89 -0.85
CA ASP A 226 -25.65 -11.48 -0.52
C ASP A 226 -24.60 -11.31 0.59
N ILE A 227 -24.63 -12.15 1.63
CA ILE A 227 -23.62 -12.17 2.70
C ILE A 227 -22.24 -12.50 2.14
N SER A 228 -22.12 -13.62 1.42
CA SER A 228 -20.85 -14.09 0.85
C SER A 228 -20.17 -13.02 0.01
N ARG A 229 -20.91 -12.44 -0.94
CA ARG A 229 -20.40 -11.41 -1.85
C ARG A 229 -19.96 -10.15 -1.11
N THR A 230 -20.78 -9.66 -0.18
CA THR A 230 -20.55 -8.38 0.51
C THR A 230 -19.41 -8.45 1.51
N PHE A 231 -19.34 -9.54 2.29
CA PHE A 231 -18.26 -9.76 3.23
C PHE A 231 -16.94 -10.07 2.52
N SER A 232 -16.95 -10.81 1.40
CA SER A 232 -15.73 -11.12 0.65
C SER A 232 -15.04 -9.84 0.15
N ALA A 233 -15.78 -8.94 -0.50
CA ALA A 233 -15.23 -7.68 -1.00
C ALA A 233 -14.63 -6.83 0.13
N THR A 234 -15.32 -6.74 1.26
CA THR A 234 -14.87 -5.92 2.40
C THR A 234 -13.66 -6.55 3.11
N ASN A 235 -13.61 -7.88 3.24
CA ASN A 235 -12.46 -8.60 3.80
C ASN A 235 -11.22 -8.46 2.90
N VAL A 236 -11.40 -8.58 1.58
CA VAL A 236 -10.33 -8.33 0.60
C VAL A 236 -9.79 -6.91 0.71
N LEU A 237 -10.66 -5.90 0.90
CA LEU A 237 -10.22 -4.52 1.10
C LEU A 237 -9.36 -4.37 2.38
N VAL A 238 -9.81 -4.91 3.52
CA VAL A 238 -9.03 -4.88 4.76
C VAL A 238 -7.67 -5.56 4.56
N HIS A 239 -7.66 -6.75 3.95
CA HIS A 239 -6.42 -7.48 3.69
C HIS A 239 -5.48 -6.70 2.77
N ALA A 240 -6.00 -6.15 1.67
CA ALA A 240 -5.21 -5.36 0.74
C ALA A 240 -4.57 -4.15 1.44
N LEU A 241 -5.32 -3.39 2.24
CA LEU A 241 -4.80 -2.25 2.99
C LEU A 241 -3.74 -2.66 4.01
N ARG A 242 -3.96 -3.76 4.76
CA ARG A 242 -2.99 -4.26 5.75
C ARG A 242 -1.69 -4.72 5.09
N TYR A 243 -1.77 -5.41 3.95
CA TYR A 243 -0.59 -5.81 3.21
C TYR A 243 0.21 -4.60 2.70
N GLY A 244 -0.48 -3.60 2.13
CA GLY A 244 0.18 -2.37 1.71
C GLY A 244 0.88 -1.66 2.86
N GLY A 245 0.24 -1.61 4.04
CA GLY A 245 0.85 -1.09 5.27
C GLY A 245 2.07 -1.90 5.72
N GLN A 246 1.98 -3.24 5.73
CA GLN A 246 3.10 -4.11 6.06
C GLN A 246 4.29 -3.92 5.10
N LEU A 247 4.03 -3.74 3.81
CA LEU A 247 5.08 -3.55 2.80
C LEU A 247 5.95 -2.33 3.09
N VAL A 248 5.30 -1.23 3.47
CA VAL A 248 5.95 0.07 3.73
C VAL A 248 6.37 0.25 5.18
N ASP A 249 6.08 -0.72 6.05
CA ASP A 249 6.49 -0.73 7.45
C ASP A 249 8.02 -0.66 7.59
N GLU A 250 8.48 -0.07 8.69
CA GLU A 250 9.90 0.16 8.95
C GLU A 250 10.72 -1.15 9.01
N GLU A 251 10.15 -2.22 9.56
CA GLU A 251 10.83 -3.52 9.66
C GLU A 251 10.85 -4.23 8.30
N HIS A 252 9.70 -4.27 7.62
CA HIS A 252 9.56 -4.99 6.36
C HIS A 252 10.31 -4.30 5.23
N SER A 253 10.21 -2.97 5.13
CA SER A 253 10.94 -2.15 4.16
C SER A 253 12.44 -2.38 4.24
N ARG A 254 13.03 -2.51 5.44
CA ARG A 254 14.46 -2.85 5.60
C ARG A 254 14.83 -4.23 5.05
N SER A 255 13.89 -5.18 5.04
CA SER A 255 14.15 -6.54 4.56
C SER A 255 14.30 -6.60 3.05
N TRP A 256 13.51 -5.81 2.30
CA TRP A 256 13.48 -5.81 0.83
C TRP A 256 14.10 -4.58 0.17
N LEU A 257 14.26 -3.44 0.87
CA LEU A 257 15.23 -2.38 0.50
C LEU A 257 16.65 -2.83 0.86
N GLY A 258 16.99 -4.05 0.46
CA GLY A 258 18.23 -4.74 0.77
C GLY A 258 19.41 -4.12 0.03
N TYR A 259 19.79 -2.89 0.41
CA TYR A 259 20.92 -2.08 -0.03
C TYR A 259 21.70 -2.67 -1.23
N GLY A 260 21.04 -2.77 -2.37
CA GLY A 260 21.65 -3.15 -3.62
C GLY A 260 22.73 -2.13 -3.89
N ASN A 261 23.97 -2.61 -3.99
CA ASN A 261 25.14 -1.74 -4.06
C ASN A 261 25.40 -0.90 -2.79
N ARG A 262 25.18 -1.49 -1.60
CA ARG A 262 25.35 -0.86 -0.28
C ARG A 262 26.64 -0.06 -0.13
N GLU A 263 27.76 -0.65 -0.55
CA GLU A 263 29.07 -0.03 -0.37
C GLU A 263 29.19 1.25 -1.20
N GLN A 264 28.79 1.23 -2.48
CA GLN A 264 28.80 2.43 -3.31
C GLN A 264 27.73 3.44 -2.85
N CYS A 265 26.55 2.99 -2.42
CA CYS A 265 25.52 3.88 -1.88
C CYS A 265 26.00 4.60 -0.61
N LEU A 266 26.60 3.88 0.34
CA LEU A 266 27.16 4.48 1.55
C LEU A 266 28.31 5.43 1.24
N ALA A 267 29.17 5.08 0.26
CA ALA A 267 30.22 5.98 -0.21
C ALA A 267 29.63 7.26 -0.82
N ALA A 268 28.65 7.15 -1.72
CA ALA A 268 27.99 8.28 -2.37
C ALA A 268 27.25 9.17 -1.35
N LEU A 269 26.50 8.58 -0.42
CA LEU A 269 25.81 9.29 0.66
C LEU A 269 26.79 10.03 1.58
N THR A 270 27.90 9.39 1.94
CA THR A 270 28.95 10.00 2.78
C THR A 270 29.63 11.14 2.03
N LYS A 271 29.93 10.94 0.74
CA LYS A 271 30.47 11.98 -0.16
C LYS A 271 29.57 13.20 -0.25
N MET A 272 28.28 12.98 -0.37
CA MET A 272 27.27 14.02 -0.44
C MET A 272 27.08 14.76 0.89
N ARG A 273 26.99 14.06 2.02
CA ARG A 273 26.61 14.66 3.31
C ARG A 273 27.76 15.19 4.14
N GLN A 274 28.89 14.47 4.16
CA GLN A 274 29.90 14.64 5.20
C GLN A 274 31.29 15.05 4.67
N CYS A 275 31.61 14.81 3.40
CA CYS A 275 32.94 15.18 2.89
C CYS A 275 33.20 16.69 2.84
N SER A 276 32.16 17.55 2.83
CA SER A 276 32.34 19.00 2.97
C SER A 276 33.00 19.35 4.31
N TRP A 277 32.64 18.65 5.40
CA TRP A 277 33.24 18.81 6.72
C TRP A 277 34.69 18.35 6.71
N CYS A 278 34.99 17.24 6.04
CA CYS A 278 36.37 16.80 5.86
C CYS A 278 37.21 17.79 5.03
N ASP A 279 36.58 18.58 4.15
CA ASP A 279 37.23 19.70 3.45
C ASP A 279 37.22 21.03 4.25
N GLY A 280 36.86 21.02 5.54
CA GLY A 280 36.89 22.23 6.37
C GLY A 280 35.74 23.20 6.12
N LYS A 281 34.67 22.78 5.41
CA LYS A 281 33.50 23.59 5.07
C LYS A 281 32.26 23.04 5.78
N ASP A 282 31.29 23.89 6.13
CA ASP A 282 29.97 23.46 6.60
C ASP A 282 28.92 23.80 5.53
N ALA A 283 29.00 23.10 4.41
CA ALA A 283 28.12 23.28 3.26
C ALA A 283 27.16 22.10 3.13
N LYS A 284 25.87 22.39 2.93
CA LYS A 284 24.83 21.40 2.63
C LYS A 284 24.95 20.92 1.17
N PRO A 285 24.58 19.68 0.85
CA PRO A 285 24.61 19.19 -0.53
C PRO A 285 23.68 19.98 -1.45
N CYS A 286 24.03 20.03 -2.73
CA CYS A 286 23.18 20.57 -3.77
C CYS A 286 21.95 19.67 -4.00
N HIS A 287 20.84 20.26 -4.43
CA HIS A 287 19.62 19.53 -4.76
C HIS A 287 19.85 18.45 -5.83
N GLY A 288 20.51 18.79 -6.94
CA GLY A 288 20.80 17.86 -8.04
C GLY A 288 21.67 16.67 -7.60
N LEU A 289 22.76 16.95 -6.86
CA LEU A 289 23.59 15.91 -6.24
C LEU A 289 22.76 14.99 -5.35
N CYS A 290 21.92 15.57 -4.49
CA CYS A 290 21.08 14.79 -3.59
C CYS A 290 20.14 13.86 -4.33
N VAL A 291 19.46 14.36 -5.35
CA VAL A 291 18.54 13.55 -6.14
C VAL A 291 19.27 12.41 -6.84
N ASN A 292 20.42 12.66 -7.46
CA ASN A 292 21.22 11.62 -8.13
C ASN A 292 21.72 10.57 -7.14
N VAL A 293 22.23 10.98 -5.97
CA VAL A 293 22.72 10.05 -4.95
C VAL A 293 21.59 9.16 -4.41
N ILE A 294 20.45 9.75 -4.03
CA ILE A 294 19.33 9.00 -3.47
C ILE A 294 18.70 8.09 -4.53
N ARG A 295 18.54 8.54 -5.78
CA ARG A 295 18.04 7.67 -6.86
C ARG A 295 18.96 6.49 -7.13
N GLY A 296 20.28 6.70 -7.14
CA GLY A 296 21.23 5.60 -7.36
C GLY A 296 21.21 4.58 -6.22
N CYS A 297 21.01 5.03 -4.98
CA CYS A 297 20.81 4.17 -3.81
C CYS A 297 19.51 3.35 -3.83
N LEU A 298 18.48 3.81 -4.56
CA LEU A 298 17.14 3.19 -4.61
C LEU A 298 16.84 2.49 -5.94
N ALA A 299 17.73 2.61 -6.92
CA ALA A 299 17.49 2.25 -8.31
C ALA A 299 17.17 0.77 -8.51
N ARG A 300 17.75 -0.14 -7.72
CA ARG A 300 17.56 -1.58 -7.91
C ARG A 300 16.24 -2.07 -7.32
N GLU A 301 15.84 -1.47 -6.20
CA GLU A 301 14.71 -1.92 -5.40
C GLU A 301 13.44 -1.20 -5.81
N THR A 302 13.50 0.12 -5.95
CA THR A 302 12.30 0.95 -6.14
C THR A 302 11.91 1.14 -7.61
N ALA A 303 12.85 1.06 -8.55
CA ALA A 303 12.56 1.31 -9.97
C ALA A 303 11.57 0.31 -10.57
N HIS A 304 11.53 -0.92 -10.04
CA HIS A 304 10.58 -1.95 -10.46
C HIS A 304 9.30 -2.01 -9.60
N LEU A 305 9.26 -1.30 -8.47
CA LEU A 305 8.12 -1.30 -7.55
C LEU A 305 7.09 -0.23 -7.88
N ASP A 306 7.49 0.89 -8.50
CA ASP A 306 6.60 2.03 -8.77
C ASP A 306 5.33 1.63 -9.55
N ALA A 307 5.47 0.85 -10.64
CA ALA A 307 4.32 0.42 -11.44
C ALA A 307 3.43 -0.63 -10.73
N PRO A 308 3.96 -1.73 -10.14
CA PRO A 308 3.15 -2.65 -9.33
C PRO A 308 2.45 -1.98 -8.15
N TRP A 309 3.12 -1.06 -7.46
CA TRP A 309 2.58 -0.30 -6.33
C TRP A 309 1.44 0.62 -6.76
N THR A 310 1.64 1.41 -7.83
CA THR A 310 0.63 2.30 -8.37
C THR A 310 -0.59 1.51 -8.83
N GLY A 311 -0.40 0.40 -9.56
CA GLY A 311 -1.49 -0.47 -9.99
C GLY A 311 -2.23 -1.15 -8.84
N TYR A 312 -1.53 -1.52 -7.77
CA TYR A 312 -2.14 -2.02 -6.53
C TYR A 312 -3.02 -0.93 -5.89
N TYR A 313 -2.47 0.27 -5.67
CA TYR A 313 -3.21 1.36 -5.03
C TYR A 313 -4.44 1.77 -5.85
N GLU A 314 -4.33 1.87 -7.17
CA GLU A 314 -5.47 2.18 -8.05
C GLU A 314 -6.58 1.13 -7.97
N ALA A 315 -6.24 -0.16 -7.89
CA ALA A 315 -7.23 -1.21 -7.71
C ALA A 315 -7.93 -1.09 -6.33
N VAL A 316 -7.15 -0.86 -5.26
CA VAL A 316 -7.69 -0.67 -3.91
C VAL A 316 -8.57 0.57 -3.83
N ASP A 317 -8.15 1.69 -4.41
CA ASP A 317 -8.92 2.94 -4.46
C ASP A 317 -10.24 2.79 -5.22
N ARG A 318 -10.25 2.01 -6.31
CA ARG A 318 -11.50 1.62 -6.99
C ARG A 318 -12.42 0.79 -6.10
N LEU A 319 -11.88 -0.15 -5.33
CA LEU A 319 -12.68 -0.95 -4.39
C LEU A 319 -13.20 -0.11 -3.22
N VAL A 320 -12.39 0.80 -2.67
CA VAL A 320 -12.82 1.79 -1.66
C VAL A 320 -13.95 2.65 -2.22
N SER A 321 -13.79 3.18 -3.43
CA SER A 321 -14.81 3.99 -4.10
C SER A 321 -16.10 3.20 -4.35
N ALA A 322 -15.99 1.93 -4.77
CA ALA A 322 -17.16 1.07 -5.00
C ALA A 322 -17.93 0.78 -3.70
N ILE A 323 -17.21 0.56 -2.58
CA ILE A 323 -17.80 0.36 -1.25
C ILE A 323 -18.43 1.66 -0.74
N ASN A 324 -17.75 2.80 -0.87
CA ASN A 324 -18.21 4.10 -0.36
C ASN A 324 -19.38 4.67 -1.18
N ASN A 325 -19.41 4.47 -2.49
CA ASN A 325 -20.48 4.96 -3.38
C ASN A 325 -21.68 4.00 -3.47
N GLY A 326 -21.68 2.89 -2.72
CA GLY A 326 -22.73 1.88 -2.80
C GLY A 326 -22.85 1.19 -4.17
N GLN A 327 -21.79 1.26 -5.00
CA GLN A 327 -21.73 0.62 -6.32
C GLN A 327 -21.22 -0.82 -6.25
N SER A 328 -20.61 -1.22 -5.13
CA SER A 328 -20.52 -2.64 -4.75
C SER A 328 -21.94 -3.11 -4.43
N SER A 329 -22.40 -4.16 -5.09
CA SER A 329 -23.80 -4.57 -5.24
C SER A 329 -24.63 -4.79 -3.97
N VAL A 330 -24.06 -4.70 -2.77
CA VAL A 330 -24.80 -4.50 -1.53
C VAL A 330 -23.82 -3.80 -0.57
N CYS A 331 -24.18 -2.64 -0.04
CA CYS A 331 -23.40 -2.01 1.03
C CYS A 331 -23.46 -2.92 2.28
N LEU A 332 -22.31 -3.25 2.87
CA LEU A 332 -22.24 -4.12 4.04
C LEU A 332 -23.10 -3.60 5.20
N GLU A 333 -23.11 -2.28 5.41
CA GLU A 333 -23.96 -1.66 6.42
C GLU A 333 -25.44 -1.89 6.15
N ASP A 334 -25.88 -1.78 4.89
CA ASP A 334 -27.28 -1.97 4.52
C ASP A 334 -27.70 -3.44 4.64
N LEU A 335 -26.80 -4.37 4.29
CA LEU A 335 -27.01 -5.79 4.52
C LEU A 335 -27.19 -6.08 6.02
N LEU A 336 -26.27 -5.60 6.86
CA LEU A 336 -26.33 -5.81 8.30
C LEU A 336 -27.56 -5.12 8.92
N ARG A 337 -27.92 -3.92 8.44
CA ARG A 337 -29.12 -3.21 8.88
C ARG A 337 -30.40 -3.93 8.50
N SER A 338 -30.44 -4.64 7.36
CA SER A 338 -31.61 -5.37 6.86
C SER A 338 -31.67 -6.85 7.28
N LEU A 339 -30.64 -7.39 7.92
CA LEU A 339 -30.54 -8.81 8.27
C LEU A 339 -31.68 -9.26 9.20
N HIS A 340 -32.04 -8.44 10.20
CA HIS A 340 -33.17 -8.72 11.08
C HIS A 340 -34.51 -8.82 10.33
N SER A 341 -34.73 -7.95 9.33
CA SER A 341 -35.94 -7.98 8.51
C SER A 341 -35.97 -9.19 7.58
N ARG A 342 -34.84 -9.59 6.99
CA ARG A 342 -34.77 -10.78 6.14
C ARG A 342 -35.00 -12.08 6.92
N ILE A 343 -34.47 -12.17 8.13
CA ILE A 343 -34.76 -13.31 9.03
C ILE A 343 -36.25 -13.33 9.42
N SER A 344 -36.84 -12.17 9.72
CA SER A 344 -38.27 -12.05 10.01
C SER A 344 -39.13 -12.43 8.79
N GLU A 345 -38.76 -12.02 7.59
CA GLU A 345 -39.43 -12.36 6.33
C GLU A 345 -39.45 -13.88 6.10
N ALA A 346 -38.32 -14.56 6.32
CA ALA A 346 -38.26 -16.02 6.26
C ALA A 346 -39.24 -16.67 7.25
N ILE A 347 -39.23 -16.22 8.52
CA ILE A 347 -40.14 -16.77 9.54
C ILE A 347 -41.61 -16.53 9.12
N MET A 348 -41.95 -15.33 8.65
CA MET A 348 -43.28 -15.02 8.14
C MET A 348 -43.68 -15.90 6.94
N TYR A 349 -42.74 -16.17 6.03
CA TYR A 349 -42.98 -17.07 4.91
C TYR A 349 -43.38 -18.46 5.41
N ALA A 350 -42.65 -19.00 6.39
CA ALA A 350 -42.94 -20.30 6.98
C ALA A 350 -44.32 -20.33 7.68
N MET A 351 -44.67 -19.24 8.38
CA MET A 351 -45.97 -19.12 9.06
C MET A 351 -47.14 -19.01 8.06
N ASN A 352 -46.96 -18.31 6.95
CA ASN A 352 -48.00 -18.13 5.92
C ASN A 352 -48.23 -19.40 5.09
N HIS A 353 -47.20 -20.23 4.88
CA HIS A 353 -47.27 -21.48 4.11
C HIS A 353 -47.34 -22.73 4.99
N ALA A 354 -47.89 -22.57 6.20
CA ALA A 354 -47.93 -23.60 7.23
C ALA A 354 -48.45 -24.97 6.75
N SER A 355 -49.58 -24.98 6.03
CA SER A 355 -50.22 -26.21 5.55
C SER A 355 -49.36 -26.98 4.56
N ASP A 356 -48.70 -26.26 3.64
CA ASP A 356 -47.88 -26.86 2.59
C ASP A 356 -46.61 -27.44 3.18
N ILE A 357 -45.99 -26.70 4.09
CA ILE A 357 -44.81 -27.16 4.85
C ILE A 357 -45.18 -28.38 5.68
N GLN A 358 -46.31 -28.39 6.37
CA GLN A 358 -46.77 -29.53 7.17
C GLN A 358 -47.02 -30.78 6.30
N ASN A 359 -47.62 -30.62 5.11
CA ASN A 359 -47.83 -31.72 4.17
C ASN A 359 -46.50 -32.29 3.67
N ASN A 360 -45.55 -31.44 3.29
CA ASN A 360 -44.22 -31.84 2.85
C ASN A 360 -43.45 -32.54 3.98
N VAL A 361 -43.47 -31.98 5.19
CA VAL A 361 -42.85 -32.61 6.36
C VAL A 361 -43.47 -33.97 6.65
N LYS A 362 -44.80 -34.11 6.58
CA LYS A 362 -45.46 -35.40 6.78
C LYS A 362 -45.07 -36.42 5.70
N TYR A 363 -44.86 -35.98 4.47
CA TYR A 363 -44.39 -36.84 3.37
C TYR A 363 -42.95 -37.32 3.62
N PHE A 364 -42.04 -36.45 4.05
CA PHE A 364 -40.62 -36.79 4.21
C PHE A 364 -40.27 -37.43 5.57
N CYS A 365 -40.85 -36.92 6.66
CA CYS A 365 -40.51 -37.29 8.04
C CYS A 365 -41.63 -38.01 8.79
N GLY A 366 -42.82 -38.12 8.20
CA GLY A 366 -43.97 -38.73 8.87
C GLY A 366 -44.63 -37.83 9.92
N PRO A 367 -45.53 -38.39 10.76
CA PRO A 367 -46.23 -37.63 11.80
C PRO A 367 -45.25 -37.08 12.85
N ALA A 368 -45.60 -35.95 13.46
CA ALA A 368 -44.79 -35.30 14.48
C ALA A 368 -44.54 -36.22 15.68
N ARG A 369 -43.26 -36.39 16.06
CA ARG A 369 -42.84 -37.15 17.24
C ARG A 369 -42.35 -36.18 18.32
N TRP A 370 -42.96 -36.25 19.50
CA TRP A 370 -42.68 -35.37 20.64
C TRP A 370 -41.99 -36.13 21.75
N ASN A 371 -41.07 -35.46 22.45
CA ASN A 371 -40.48 -35.97 23.68
C ASN A 371 -41.57 -36.12 24.75
N SER A 372 -41.84 -37.36 25.16
CA SER A 372 -42.72 -37.64 26.30
C SER A 372 -41.92 -37.46 27.59
N ARG A 373 -42.26 -36.47 28.43
CA ARG A 373 -41.51 -36.23 29.67
C ARG A 373 -41.77 -37.37 30.67
N ALA A 374 -40.73 -38.12 31.03
CA ALA A 374 -40.68 -38.79 32.33
C ALA A 374 -40.67 -37.72 33.41
N SER A 375 -41.58 -37.83 34.38
CA SER A 375 -41.71 -36.91 35.50
C SER A 375 -40.41 -36.88 36.32
N SER A 376 -39.63 -35.82 36.18
CA SER A 376 -38.64 -35.40 37.17
C SER A 376 -39.15 -34.10 37.78
N THR A 377 -39.74 -34.23 38.97
CA THR A 377 -40.04 -33.12 39.88
C THR A 377 -38.77 -32.36 40.17
N VAL A 378 -38.65 -31.15 39.61
CA VAL A 378 -37.71 -30.13 40.08
C VAL A 378 -38.54 -28.96 40.56
N SER A 379 -38.50 -28.76 41.88
CA SER A 379 -39.18 -27.70 42.61
C SER A 379 -38.82 -26.33 42.06
N SER A 380 -39.85 -25.55 41.73
CA SER A 380 -39.76 -24.13 41.40
C SER A 380 -39.33 -23.32 42.62
N SER A 381 -38.13 -22.76 42.58
CA SER A 381 -37.77 -21.58 43.38
C SER A 381 -37.90 -20.35 42.48
N GLY A 382 -39.03 -19.66 42.60
CA GLY A 382 -39.25 -18.39 41.92
C GLY A 382 -38.38 -17.32 42.55
N THR A 383 -37.37 -16.86 41.81
CA THR A 383 -36.72 -15.56 42.06
C THR A 383 -37.13 -14.63 40.93
N ALA A 384 -37.98 -13.66 41.30
CA ALA A 384 -38.31 -12.54 40.45
C ALA A 384 -37.01 -11.79 40.11
N LYS A 385 -36.64 -11.78 38.83
CA LYS A 385 -35.61 -10.87 38.33
C LYS A 385 -36.27 -9.53 38.02
N THR A 386 -35.87 -8.53 38.79
CA THR A 386 -36.06 -7.11 38.54
C THR A 386 -35.58 -6.76 37.12
N PRO A 387 -36.28 -5.89 36.38
CA PRO A 387 -35.76 -5.36 35.12
C PRO A 387 -34.69 -4.32 35.46
N GLU A 388 -33.41 -4.69 35.36
CA GLU A 388 -32.29 -3.76 35.53
C GLU A 388 -31.65 -3.46 34.17
N SER A 389 -31.50 -2.16 33.93
CA SER A 389 -30.89 -1.46 32.80
C SER A 389 -31.57 -1.63 31.43
N GLN A 390 -32.46 -0.68 31.14
CA GLN A 390 -32.51 -0.10 29.80
C GLN A 390 -31.10 0.34 29.41
N GLU A 391 -30.45 -0.37 28.50
CA GLU A 391 -29.45 0.28 27.64
C GLU A 391 -30.22 1.30 26.82
N VAL A 392 -30.12 2.55 27.28
CA VAL A 392 -30.42 3.73 26.49
C VAL A 392 -29.63 3.60 25.20
N TRP A 393 -30.34 3.74 24.07
CA TRP A 393 -29.75 3.83 22.76
C TRP A 393 -28.67 4.91 22.76
N ASN A 394 -27.39 4.54 22.74
CA ASN A 394 -26.35 5.47 22.33
C ASN A 394 -26.42 5.60 20.80
N VAL A 395 -27.40 6.37 20.32
CA VAL A 395 -27.48 6.83 18.93
C VAL A 395 -26.19 7.59 18.56
N GLU A 396 -25.51 8.18 19.55
CA GLU A 396 -24.25 8.93 19.38
C GLU A 396 -23.02 8.07 19.01
N GLU A 397 -23.00 6.77 19.35
CA GLU A 397 -21.83 5.90 19.09
C GLU A 397 -21.84 5.33 17.65
N GLU A 398 -23.04 5.15 17.09
CA GLU A 398 -23.27 4.71 15.70
C GLU A 398 -22.80 5.75 14.68
N ASP A 399 -23.17 7.01 14.92
CA ASP A 399 -22.77 8.12 14.05
C ASP A 399 -21.26 8.32 14.09
N LEU A 400 -20.60 8.08 15.24
CA LEU A 400 -19.16 8.29 15.38
C LEU A 400 -18.33 7.24 14.62
N SER A 401 -18.64 5.94 14.76
CA SER A 401 -17.89 4.88 14.06
C SER A 401 -18.06 4.98 12.54
N THR A 402 -19.29 5.23 12.08
CA THR A 402 -19.63 5.40 10.67
C THR A 402 -18.99 6.66 10.08
N ALA A 403 -19.07 7.80 10.79
CA ALA A 403 -18.43 9.05 10.36
C ALA A 403 -16.91 8.93 10.33
N LEU A 404 -16.31 8.24 11.30
CA LEU A 404 -14.87 8.02 11.35
C LEU A 404 -14.40 7.13 10.20
N LEU A 405 -15.11 6.03 9.90
CA LEU A 405 -14.82 5.20 8.74
C LEU A 405 -14.95 5.99 7.44
N THR A 406 -16.05 6.72 7.27
CA THR A 406 -16.30 7.57 6.09
C THR A 406 -15.18 8.61 5.94
N SER A 407 -14.74 9.24 7.03
CA SER A 407 -13.62 10.18 7.04
C SER A 407 -12.31 9.52 6.60
N LYS A 408 -12.03 8.28 7.02
CA LYS A 408 -10.84 7.53 6.62
C LYS A 408 -10.87 7.13 5.15
N LEU A 409 -11.99 6.58 4.67
CA LEU A 409 -12.16 6.18 3.27
C LEU A 409 -12.11 7.38 2.33
N THR A 410 -12.77 8.49 2.67
CA THR A 410 -12.69 9.73 1.90
C THR A 410 -11.28 10.31 1.89
N LYS A 411 -10.55 10.25 3.01
CA LYS A 411 -9.14 10.68 3.03
C LYS A 411 -8.24 9.76 2.22
N PHE A 412 -8.53 8.46 2.15
CA PHE A 412 -7.78 7.51 1.34
C PHE A 412 -7.92 7.78 -0.17
N SER A 413 -9.13 8.11 -0.62
CA SER A 413 -9.46 8.42 -2.02
C SER A 413 -9.30 9.90 -2.40
N ASP A 414 -8.80 10.74 -1.48
CA ASP A 414 -8.54 12.16 -1.71
C ASP A 414 -7.44 12.34 -2.77
N PRO A 415 -7.62 13.21 -3.79
CA PRO A 415 -6.65 13.37 -4.88
C PRO A 415 -5.22 13.70 -4.42
N GLU A 416 -5.06 14.53 -3.38
CA GLU A 416 -3.72 14.86 -2.84
C GLU A 416 -3.06 13.64 -2.18
N THR A 417 -3.85 12.87 -1.43
CA THR A 417 -3.41 11.62 -0.84
C THR A 417 -3.08 10.59 -1.92
N ALA A 418 -3.88 10.49 -2.98
CA ALA A 418 -3.64 9.58 -4.11
C ALA A 418 -2.31 9.88 -4.81
N VAL A 419 -2.01 11.16 -5.08
CA VAL A 419 -0.70 11.56 -5.66
C VAL A 419 0.43 11.14 -4.73
N ARG A 420 0.32 11.38 -3.43
CA ARG A 420 1.36 11.04 -2.46
C ARG A 420 1.57 9.53 -2.34
N VAL A 421 0.50 8.75 -2.30
CA VAL A 421 0.57 7.29 -2.16
C VAL A 421 1.14 6.69 -3.44
N ARG A 422 0.61 7.02 -4.64
CA ARG A 422 1.13 6.54 -5.93
C ARG A 422 2.60 6.93 -6.13
N GLY A 423 2.94 8.18 -5.84
CA GLY A 423 4.29 8.72 -5.98
C GLY A 423 5.28 8.29 -4.89
N LEU A 424 4.91 7.42 -3.95
CA LEU A 424 5.75 7.06 -2.81
C LEU A 424 7.17 6.66 -3.23
N PHE A 425 7.31 5.82 -4.26
CA PHE A 425 8.61 5.32 -4.72
C PHE A 425 9.26 6.22 -5.77
N SER A 426 8.50 6.73 -6.74
CA SER A 426 9.01 7.62 -7.79
C SER A 426 9.49 8.99 -7.29
N ASP A 427 8.78 9.58 -6.31
CA ASP A 427 9.10 10.90 -5.75
C ASP A 427 9.95 10.86 -4.48
N MET A 428 10.23 9.67 -3.93
CA MET A 428 10.97 9.49 -2.68
C MET A 428 12.27 10.30 -2.64
N ALA A 429 13.07 10.14 -3.69
CA ALA A 429 14.36 10.82 -3.81
C ALA A 429 14.20 12.35 -3.82
N ARG A 430 13.20 12.86 -4.54
CA ARG A 430 12.95 14.31 -4.62
C ARG A 430 12.45 14.85 -3.29
N SER A 431 11.53 14.13 -2.63
CA SER A 431 10.97 14.48 -1.33
C SER A 431 12.07 14.59 -0.26
N MET A 432 13.01 13.63 -0.21
CA MET A 432 14.16 13.65 0.70
C MET A 432 15.14 14.81 0.44
N CYS A 433 15.11 15.41 -0.76
CA CYS A 433 16.03 16.45 -1.20
C CYS A 433 15.40 17.84 -1.31
N THR A 434 14.16 18.03 -0.86
CA THR A 434 13.39 19.29 -0.96
C THR A 434 14.06 20.50 -0.31
N ASN A 435 14.77 20.29 0.79
CA ASN A 435 15.39 21.38 1.59
C ASN A 435 16.78 21.83 1.08
N TYR A 436 17.24 21.31 -0.06
CA TYR A 436 18.55 21.66 -0.63
C TYR A 436 18.46 22.74 -1.69
N THR A 437 19.46 23.62 -1.69
CA THR A 437 19.61 24.69 -2.67
C THR A 437 20.33 24.21 -3.92
N THR A 438 20.25 24.99 -4.99
CA THR A 438 20.97 24.75 -6.26
C THR A 438 22.27 25.56 -6.36
N THR A 439 22.35 26.69 -5.65
CA THR A 439 23.52 27.58 -5.58
C THR A 439 24.16 27.55 -4.19
N ASP A 440 25.45 27.90 -4.12
CA ASP A 440 26.25 27.96 -2.88
C ASP A 440 26.12 26.71 -1.99
N CYS A 441 26.12 25.53 -2.64
CA CYS A 441 25.94 24.24 -2.02
C CYS A 441 27.15 23.33 -2.30
N TRP A 442 27.24 22.20 -1.61
CA TRP A 442 28.26 21.19 -1.85
C TRP A 442 27.88 20.31 -3.03
N ASN A 443 28.69 20.34 -4.09
CA ASN A 443 28.44 19.57 -5.31
C ASN A 443 29.16 18.21 -5.34
N GLY A 444 29.70 17.75 -4.22
CA GLY A 444 30.44 16.48 -4.12
C GLY A 444 31.95 16.63 -4.27
N ARG A 445 32.43 17.81 -4.68
CA ARG A 445 33.87 18.11 -4.83
C ARG A 445 34.25 19.43 -4.17
N VAL A 446 33.46 20.47 -4.41
CA VAL A 446 33.68 21.84 -3.93
C VAL A 446 32.34 22.50 -3.58
N VAL A 447 32.38 23.68 -2.97
CA VAL A 447 31.19 24.53 -2.81
C VAL A 447 30.95 25.28 -4.12
N GLY A 448 29.80 25.06 -4.74
CA GLY A 448 29.40 25.62 -6.03
C GLY A 448 28.16 24.94 -6.59
N GLU A 449 27.79 25.27 -7.82
CA GLU A 449 26.66 24.64 -8.50
C GLU A 449 26.96 23.18 -8.86
N TYR A 450 25.92 22.35 -8.86
CA TYR A 450 25.97 20.99 -9.38
C TYR A 450 25.65 21.00 -10.88
N THR A 451 26.65 20.72 -11.71
CA THR A 451 26.57 20.84 -13.17
C THR A 451 26.25 19.52 -13.88
N ASP A 452 26.32 18.39 -13.18
CA ASP A 452 26.08 17.09 -13.80
C ASP A 452 24.58 16.86 -14.03
N ASN A 453 24.26 16.04 -15.04
CA ASN A 453 22.87 15.77 -15.41
C ASN A 453 22.12 15.01 -14.30
N VAL A 454 20.90 15.45 -13.99
CA VAL A 454 20.03 14.77 -13.02
C VAL A 454 19.24 13.67 -13.71
N VAL A 455 19.63 12.41 -13.48
CA VAL A 455 19.07 11.25 -14.17
C VAL A 455 17.70 10.84 -13.61
N GLY A 456 16.83 10.30 -14.46
CA GLY A 456 15.49 9.81 -14.09
C GLY A 456 15.52 8.57 -13.18
N PRO A 457 14.41 8.25 -12.49
CA PRO A 457 14.37 7.19 -11.47
C PRO A 457 14.39 5.76 -12.03
N LEU A 458 14.11 5.57 -13.34
CA LEU A 458 14.10 4.25 -13.98
C LEU A 458 15.50 3.63 -13.98
N LEU A 459 15.58 2.30 -13.82
CA LEU A 459 16.86 1.58 -13.80
C LEU A 459 17.70 1.83 -15.06
N SER A 460 17.06 1.91 -16.24
CA SER A 460 17.73 2.26 -17.51
C SER A 460 18.35 3.66 -17.50
N ALA A 461 17.69 4.63 -16.89
CA ALA A 461 18.22 5.99 -16.73
C ALA A 461 19.36 6.04 -15.69
N GLN A 462 19.29 5.20 -14.66
CA GLN A 462 20.32 5.11 -13.62
C GLN A 462 21.67 4.64 -14.15
N MET A 463 21.71 3.88 -15.25
CA MET A 463 22.96 3.52 -15.93
C MET A 463 23.85 4.73 -16.30
N TYR A 464 23.24 5.92 -16.46
CA TYR A 464 23.93 7.18 -16.77
C TYR A 464 24.15 8.08 -15.55
N ASN A 465 23.90 7.58 -14.33
CA ASN A 465 24.05 8.37 -13.10
C ASN A 465 25.54 8.65 -12.83
N PRO A 466 25.97 9.93 -12.78
CA PRO A 466 27.38 10.29 -12.58
C PRO A 466 27.92 9.93 -11.18
N GLU A 467 27.06 9.65 -10.21
CA GLU A 467 27.47 9.35 -8.83
C GLU A 467 27.70 7.85 -8.55
N PHE A 468 27.40 6.97 -9.52
CA PHE A 468 27.46 5.52 -9.36
C PHE A 468 28.13 4.82 -10.55
N ASP A 469 28.82 3.72 -10.27
CA ASP A 469 29.37 2.85 -11.32
C ASP A 469 28.48 1.61 -11.49
N TRP A 470 27.69 1.64 -12.57
CA TRP A 470 26.73 0.57 -12.90
C TRP A 470 27.36 -0.59 -13.68
N THR A 471 28.62 -0.50 -14.10
CA THR A 471 29.26 -1.51 -14.98
C THR A 471 29.38 -2.90 -14.35
N ALA A 472 29.40 -2.99 -13.01
CA ALA A 472 29.51 -4.24 -12.26
C ALA A 472 28.20 -4.80 -11.67
N SER A 473 27.07 -4.07 -11.79
CA SER A 473 25.88 -4.28 -10.94
C SER A 473 24.61 -4.73 -11.68
N ILE A 474 24.70 -5.11 -12.95
CA ILE A 474 23.52 -5.24 -13.85
C ILE A 474 22.76 -6.58 -13.71
N ILE A 475 23.31 -7.63 -13.07
CA ILE A 475 22.85 -9.01 -13.37
C ILE A 475 22.00 -9.68 -12.27
N THR A 476 21.83 -9.11 -11.07
CA THR A 476 21.04 -9.78 -10.01
C THR A 476 19.80 -8.99 -9.62
N GLN A 477 18.61 -9.49 -9.91
CA GLN A 477 17.40 -9.02 -9.25
C GLN A 477 17.38 -9.61 -7.83
N ASP A 478 17.12 -8.79 -6.81
CA ASP A 478 16.97 -9.30 -5.44
C ASP A 478 15.69 -10.15 -5.38
N ASN A 479 15.83 -11.43 -5.01
CA ASN A 479 14.72 -12.38 -4.88
C ASN A 479 13.60 -11.84 -3.98
N LYS A 480 13.94 -11.01 -2.98
CA LYS A 480 12.94 -10.41 -2.08
C LYS A 480 12.10 -9.33 -2.74
N VAL A 481 12.70 -8.49 -3.59
CA VAL A 481 11.96 -7.45 -4.33
C VAL A 481 11.01 -8.10 -5.33
N ALA A 482 11.43 -9.19 -5.97
CA ALA A 482 10.57 -9.97 -6.85
C ALA A 482 9.33 -10.54 -6.11
N GLU A 483 9.53 -11.10 -4.91
CA GLU A 483 8.43 -11.61 -4.08
C GLU A 483 7.41 -10.51 -3.71
N VAL A 484 7.90 -9.31 -3.36
CA VAL A 484 7.03 -8.16 -3.07
C VAL A 484 6.23 -7.74 -4.30
N ILE A 485 6.87 -7.68 -5.48
CA ILE A 485 6.21 -7.35 -6.74
C ILE A 485 5.11 -8.37 -7.06
N ASP A 486 5.39 -9.66 -6.92
CA ASP A 486 4.42 -10.71 -7.24
C ASP A 486 3.23 -10.70 -6.27
N LYS A 487 3.46 -10.43 -4.98
CA LYS A 487 2.39 -10.23 -4.00
C LYS A 487 1.54 -8.99 -4.30
N LEU A 488 2.14 -7.87 -4.70
CA LEU A 488 1.41 -6.67 -5.13
C LEU A 488 0.51 -6.97 -6.34
N ARG A 489 1.03 -7.71 -7.33
CA ARG A 489 0.26 -8.15 -8.50
C ARG A 489 -0.87 -9.09 -8.11
N HIS A 490 -0.60 -10.04 -7.21
CA HIS A 490 -1.60 -10.99 -6.73
C HIS A 490 -2.77 -10.26 -6.04
N ILE A 491 -2.47 -9.36 -5.10
CA ILE A 491 -3.50 -8.60 -4.38
C ILE A 491 -4.28 -7.69 -5.32
N ARG A 492 -3.59 -7.03 -6.27
CA ARG A 492 -4.26 -6.25 -7.31
C ARG A 492 -5.28 -7.12 -8.06
N GLN A 493 -4.90 -8.33 -8.48
CA GLN A 493 -5.82 -9.23 -9.18
C GLN A 493 -6.99 -9.64 -8.28
N THR A 494 -6.73 -10.00 -7.02
CA THR A 494 -7.77 -10.37 -6.04
C THR A 494 -8.77 -9.24 -5.83
N VAL A 495 -8.30 -7.99 -5.74
CA VAL A 495 -9.16 -6.80 -5.64
C VAL A 495 -9.98 -6.58 -6.91
N LEU A 496 -9.36 -6.70 -8.09
CA LEU A 496 -10.08 -6.55 -9.37
C LEU A 496 -11.17 -7.62 -9.56
N ASN A 497 -10.94 -8.85 -9.11
CA ASN A 497 -11.95 -9.91 -9.15
C ASN A 497 -13.20 -9.56 -8.34
N GLN A 498 -13.07 -8.82 -7.23
CA GLN A 498 -14.21 -8.35 -6.45
C GLN A 498 -15.04 -7.29 -7.20
N LEU A 499 -14.37 -6.48 -8.03
CA LEU A 499 -15.01 -5.46 -8.87
C LEU A 499 -15.70 -6.07 -10.10
N SER A 500 -15.13 -7.15 -10.68
CA SER A 500 -15.70 -7.83 -11.85
C SER A 500 -16.81 -8.83 -11.52
N SER A 501 -16.98 -9.20 -10.26
CA SER A 501 -18.05 -10.10 -9.78
C SER A 501 -19.46 -9.48 -9.87
N ASN A 502 -19.67 -8.49 -10.75
CA ASN A 502 -20.96 -7.85 -11.01
C ASN A 502 -21.67 -8.53 -12.19
N PRO A 503 -22.75 -9.31 -11.98
CA PRO A 503 -23.43 -10.06 -13.05
C PRO A 503 -24.25 -9.18 -14.02
N GLN A 504 -24.00 -7.87 -14.09
CA GLN A 504 -24.71 -6.96 -14.99
C GLN A 504 -23.86 -6.43 -16.16
N SER A 505 -22.69 -7.00 -16.39
CA SER A 505 -21.90 -6.68 -17.59
C SER A 505 -21.17 -7.89 -18.19
N ASP A 506 -21.87 -9.01 -18.34
CA ASP A 506 -21.44 -10.14 -19.20
C ASP A 506 -21.81 -9.89 -20.67
N SER A 507 -21.59 -8.67 -21.15
CA SER A 507 -21.66 -8.33 -22.57
C SER A 507 -20.67 -7.20 -22.83
N PHE A 508 -19.65 -7.49 -23.66
CA PHE A 508 -18.50 -6.65 -24.00
C PHE A 508 -17.36 -6.64 -22.97
N MET A 509 -16.54 -7.69 -22.97
CA MET A 509 -15.08 -7.63 -23.12
C MET A 509 -14.54 -9.07 -23.05
N ALA A 510 -14.76 -9.82 -24.12
CA ALA A 510 -14.09 -11.09 -24.37
C ALA A 510 -13.52 -11.02 -25.77
N ASP A 511 -12.41 -10.30 -25.91
CA ASP A 511 -11.40 -10.47 -26.95
C ASP A 511 -10.13 -9.77 -26.43
N GLU A 512 -8.97 -10.34 -26.76
CA GLU A 512 -7.62 -10.02 -26.26
C GLU A 512 -7.18 -10.79 -24.99
N ALA A 513 -7.29 -12.12 -25.01
CA ALA A 513 -6.40 -12.99 -24.24
C ALA A 513 -5.77 -14.07 -25.15
N GLU A 514 -4.46 -13.98 -25.24
CA GLU A 514 -3.49 -14.83 -25.92
C GLU A 514 -3.81 -16.33 -25.92
N GLY A 515 -3.83 -16.93 -27.12
CA GLY A 515 -3.85 -18.38 -27.33
C GLY A 515 -2.59 -18.85 -28.03
N SER A 516 -1.58 -19.29 -27.26
CA SER A 516 -0.57 -20.24 -27.73
C SER A 516 -1.23 -21.61 -27.89
N GLY A 517 -1.19 -22.16 -29.11
CA GLY A 517 -1.71 -23.49 -29.42
C GLY A 517 -1.08 -24.06 -30.69
N GLU A 518 0.01 -24.80 -30.52
CA GLU A 518 0.55 -25.70 -31.54
C GLU A 518 -0.44 -26.87 -31.77
N GLY A 519 -0.75 -27.17 -33.03
CA GLY A 519 -1.66 -28.25 -33.39
C GLY A 519 -1.63 -28.56 -34.88
N SER A 520 -0.83 -29.56 -35.25
CA SER A 520 -0.65 -30.12 -36.59
C SER A 520 -1.95 -30.64 -37.23
N GLY A 521 -2.19 -30.33 -38.50
CA GLY A 521 -3.27 -30.90 -39.31
C GLY A 521 -3.00 -30.75 -40.80
N ALA A 522 -2.65 -31.86 -41.45
CA ALA A 522 -2.41 -31.97 -42.89
C ALA A 522 -3.71 -31.86 -43.69
N GLY A 523 -3.68 -31.09 -44.79
CA GLY A 523 -4.77 -31.00 -45.78
C GLY A 523 -4.25 -30.48 -47.11
N SER A 524 -4.24 -31.35 -48.11
CA SER A 524 -3.69 -31.14 -49.45
C SER A 524 -4.64 -30.37 -50.38
N ARG A 525 -4.02 -29.66 -51.33
CA ARG A 525 -4.47 -29.32 -52.71
C ARG A 525 -5.46 -28.17 -52.92
N GLY A 526 -5.01 -27.20 -53.71
CA GLY A 526 -5.68 -26.90 -54.97
C GLY A 526 -6.11 -25.45 -55.19
N SER A 527 -5.37 -24.78 -56.09
CA SER A 527 -5.90 -23.86 -57.11
C SER A 527 -6.14 -22.39 -56.74
N ASN A 528 -5.18 -21.55 -57.13
CA ASN A 528 -5.42 -20.22 -57.72
C ASN A 528 -5.91 -20.42 -59.18
N PRO A 529 -6.79 -19.58 -59.75
CA PRO A 529 -6.45 -18.22 -60.25
C PRO A 529 -7.56 -17.18 -59.95
N GLY A 530 -7.33 -15.88 -59.72
CA GLY A 530 -6.54 -14.90 -60.48
C GLY A 530 -7.47 -14.13 -61.42
N TRP A 531 -7.92 -12.92 -61.05
CA TRP A 531 -8.41 -11.82 -61.92
C TRP A 531 -8.26 -10.47 -61.19
N ASP A 532 -7.84 -9.48 -61.96
CA ASP A 532 -7.28 -8.18 -61.61
C ASP A 532 -8.30 -7.01 -61.51
N ASP A 533 -7.77 -5.83 -61.16
CA ASP A 533 -8.17 -4.45 -61.54
C ASP A 533 -9.43 -3.84 -60.86
N ASP A 534 -9.50 -2.59 -60.38
CA ASP A 534 -8.66 -1.37 -60.48
C ASP A 534 -9.00 -0.38 -59.34
N ASP A 535 -7.99 0.40 -58.94
CA ASP A 535 -7.95 1.83 -58.53
C ASP A 535 -9.14 2.54 -57.83
N ASP A 536 -8.86 3.15 -56.66
CA ASP A 536 -8.86 4.63 -56.50
C ASP A 536 -8.39 5.08 -55.10
N ASN A 537 -7.12 5.49 -55.07
CA ASN A 537 -6.51 6.67 -54.42
C ASN A 537 -7.28 7.49 -53.36
N ALA A 538 -6.67 7.69 -52.17
CA ALA A 538 -6.50 9.01 -51.52
C ALA A 538 -5.73 8.92 -50.17
N ASP A 539 -4.44 9.30 -50.24
CA ASP A 539 -3.65 10.12 -49.31
C ASP A 539 -4.02 10.23 -47.81
N TYR A 540 -3.15 9.70 -46.94
CA TYR A 540 -2.50 10.49 -45.88
C TYR A 540 -1.23 9.78 -45.36
N SER A 541 -0.07 10.06 -45.95
CA SER A 541 1.23 9.66 -45.39
C SER A 541 1.70 10.69 -44.37
N SER A 542 1.78 10.25 -43.11
CA SER A 542 2.68 10.80 -42.10
C SER A 542 4.03 10.09 -42.24
N SER A 543 5.09 10.83 -42.59
CA SER A 543 6.49 10.43 -42.41
C SER A 543 7.05 11.37 -41.34
N GLY A 544 7.79 10.95 -40.31
CA GLY A 544 8.69 9.81 -40.24
C GLY A 544 10.09 10.38 -39.99
N ASP A 545 10.61 10.20 -38.78
CA ASP A 545 12.05 10.25 -38.49
C ASP A 545 12.38 9.02 -37.65
N GLY A 546 13.37 8.28 -38.11
CA GLY A 546 13.85 7.05 -37.51
C GLY A 546 15.37 7.04 -37.50
N SER A 547 15.93 6.31 -36.54
CA SER A 547 17.30 5.76 -36.48
C SER A 547 17.36 4.96 -35.18
N GLY A 548 17.78 3.70 -35.08
CA GLY A 548 18.42 2.76 -36.00
C GLY A 548 19.28 1.83 -35.12
N GLU A 549 18.93 0.55 -35.00
CA GLU A 549 19.72 -0.44 -34.27
C GLU A 549 19.97 -1.68 -35.14
N ASN A 550 21.25 -1.98 -35.37
CA ASN A 550 21.72 -3.19 -36.04
C ASN A 550 21.84 -4.35 -35.02
N PRO A 551 21.52 -5.60 -35.40
CA PRO A 551 21.72 -6.75 -34.53
C PRO A 551 23.15 -7.29 -34.64
N ILE A 552 23.87 -7.38 -33.51
CA ILE A 552 25.15 -8.08 -33.42
C ILE A 552 24.91 -9.46 -32.79
N THR A 553 25.20 -10.49 -33.59
CA THR A 553 25.29 -11.90 -33.22
C THR A 553 26.33 -12.13 -32.11
N THR A 554 25.90 -12.70 -30.98
CA THR A 554 26.77 -13.26 -29.94
C THR A 554 27.10 -14.71 -30.27
N GLN A 555 28.35 -14.98 -30.66
CA GLN A 555 28.94 -16.32 -30.58
C GLN A 555 30.10 -16.32 -29.58
N VAL A 556 30.04 -17.26 -28.65
CA VAL A 556 30.98 -17.53 -27.56
C VAL A 556 32.24 -18.23 -28.12
N PRO A 557 33.48 -17.91 -27.70
CA PRO A 557 34.66 -18.69 -28.06
C PRO A 557 35.01 -19.74 -27.00
N GLY A 558 35.13 -21.00 -27.45
CA GLY A 558 35.81 -22.09 -26.75
C GLY A 558 37.27 -22.25 -27.22
N ALA A 559 38.12 -22.74 -26.33
CA ALA A 559 39.56 -22.93 -26.49
C ALA A 559 39.94 -24.17 -27.34
N ASP A 560 41.02 -24.06 -28.14
CA ASP A 560 42.20 -24.94 -28.13
C ASP A 560 43.11 -24.80 -29.39
N ASN A 561 44.28 -24.18 -29.19
CA ASN A 561 45.67 -24.50 -29.63
C ASN A 561 46.02 -24.93 -31.11
N PRO A 562 47.32 -25.02 -31.52
CA PRO A 562 47.91 -24.08 -32.49
C PRO A 562 48.65 -24.76 -33.68
N GLN A 563 48.81 -24.09 -34.84
CA GLN A 563 50.07 -24.17 -35.62
C GLN A 563 50.08 -23.34 -36.92
N PHE A 564 51.19 -22.61 -37.08
CA PHE A 564 52.00 -22.41 -38.29
C PHE A 564 51.62 -21.39 -39.39
N LYS A 565 52.63 -20.51 -39.59
CA LYS A 565 53.17 -19.95 -40.85
C LYS A 565 52.55 -18.68 -41.46
N THR A 566 53.26 -17.58 -41.17
CA THR A 566 53.87 -16.62 -42.12
C THR A 566 53.31 -16.55 -43.54
N THR A 567 52.92 -15.34 -43.98
CA THR A 567 53.71 -14.52 -44.92
C THR A 567 53.14 -13.11 -45.17
N ASN A 568 54.04 -12.14 -45.09
CA ASN A 568 54.12 -10.79 -45.67
C ASN A 568 53.14 -10.39 -46.81
N LYS A 569 52.63 -9.13 -46.78
CA LYS A 569 53.14 -7.98 -47.58
C LYS A 569 52.22 -6.72 -47.50
N SER A 570 52.82 -5.62 -47.03
CA SER A 570 52.84 -4.24 -47.58
C SER A 570 51.62 -3.60 -48.31
N VAL A 571 50.95 -2.63 -47.66
CA VAL A 571 50.91 -1.14 -47.87
C VAL A 571 51.55 -0.56 -49.17
N PRO A 572 51.28 0.68 -49.69
CA PRO A 572 50.22 1.72 -49.51
C PRO A 572 49.61 2.25 -50.84
N ASN A 573 48.62 3.17 -50.80
CA ASN A 573 48.78 4.44 -51.53
C ASN A 573 47.86 5.57 -51.04
N SER A 574 48.36 6.79 -51.20
CA SER A 574 47.96 8.05 -50.58
C SER A 574 47.41 9.09 -51.58
N GLY A 575 46.30 9.74 -51.20
CA GLY A 575 45.90 11.15 -51.46
C GLY A 575 45.56 11.59 -52.90
N PRO A 576 45.18 12.88 -53.12
CA PRO A 576 44.85 13.92 -52.13
C PRO A 576 43.66 14.87 -52.49
N ASP A 577 43.36 15.77 -51.53
CA ASP A 577 42.90 17.18 -51.60
C ASP A 577 41.73 17.64 -52.50
N VAL A 578 40.76 18.37 -51.88
CA VAL A 578 40.44 19.78 -52.24
C VAL A 578 39.78 20.48 -51.03
N ALA A 579 40.35 21.62 -50.62
CA ALA A 579 39.75 22.61 -49.72
C ALA A 579 39.13 23.76 -50.54
N ILE A 580 38.00 24.31 -50.09
CA ILE A 580 37.47 25.61 -50.57
C ILE A 580 37.03 26.48 -49.38
N ASN A 581 37.69 27.63 -49.25
CA ASN A 581 37.31 28.80 -48.46
C ASN A 581 36.21 29.60 -49.16
N SER A 582 35.33 30.30 -48.42
CA SER A 582 34.75 31.60 -48.85
C SER A 582 34.08 32.39 -47.71
N ASN A 583 34.72 33.50 -47.35
CA ASN A 583 34.24 34.86 -47.07
C ASN A 583 32.78 35.17 -46.62
N ASN A 584 32.69 35.76 -45.42
CA ASN A 584 32.30 37.15 -45.09
C ASN A 584 31.10 37.82 -45.80
N SER A 585 30.07 38.20 -45.02
CA SER A 585 29.26 39.40 -45.25
C SER A 585 28.48 39.84 -44.00
N SER A 586 28.61 41.14 -43.69
CA SER A 586 27.97 41.88 -42.60
C SER A 586 26.47 42.09 -42.82
N GLY A 587 25.67 42.13 -41.76
CA GLY A 587 24.24 42.48 -41.79
C GLY A 587 23.75 42.89 -40.40
N ALA A 588 23.01 44.01 -40.34
CA ALA A 588 22.73 44.83 -39.18
C ALA A 588 21.71 44.27 -38.17
N ALA A 589 21.78 44.79 -36.94
CA ALA A 589 20.80 44.62 -35.86
C ALA A 589 19.46 45.33 -36.15
N PRO A 590 18.41 44.97 -35.40
CA PRO A 590 17.80 45.98 -34.54
C PRO A 590 17.47 45.50 -33.12
N SER A 591 17.52 46.46 -32.21
CA SER A 591 17.24 46.36 -30.78
C SER A 591 15.73 46.29 -30.50
N ILE A 592 15.30 45.39 -29.62
CA ILE A 592 13.96 45.41 -29.03
C ILE A 592 14.10 45.45 -27.50
N ARG A 593 13.58 46.54 -26.92
CA ARG A 593 13.33 46.72 -25.49
C ARG A 593 12.14 45.85 -25.08
N LEU A 594 12.24 45.12 -23.97
CA LEU A 594 11.05 44.66 -23.25
C LEU A 594 11.13 44.99 -21.76
N HIS A 595 9.97 45.37 -21.25
CA HIS A 595 9.68 46.01 -19.98
C HIS A 595 9.84 45.08 -18.77
N ALA A 596 10.37 45.62 -17.67
CA ALA A 596 10.27 45.05 -16.34
C ALA A 596 8.86 45.31 -15.75
N PRO A 597 8.16 44.31 -15.20
CA PRO A 597 6.96 44.56 -14.41
C PRO A 597 7.31 44.79 -12.94
N LEU A 598 6.72 45.86 -12.42
CA LEU A 598 6.70 46.35 -11.06
C LEU A 598 5.97 45.33 -10.15
N LEU A 599 6.65 44.74 -9.17
CA LEU A 599 6.00 43.95 -8.10
C LEU A 599 5.77 44.86 -6.89
N ILE A 600 4.49 45.14 -6.63
CA ILE A 600 4.01 45.85 -5.44
C ILE A 600 4.06 44.88 -4.25
N THR A 601 4.99 45.11 -3.33
CA THR A 601 5.05 44.44 -2.03
C THR A 601 4.07 45.08 -1.05
N VAL A 602 3.03 44.35 -0.67
CA VAL A 602 2.16 44.70 0.46
C VAL A 602 2.79 44.12 1.73
N CYS A 603 3.40 44.98 2.55
CA CYS A 603 3.84 44.62 3.90
C CYS A 603 2.64 44.58 4.85
N LEU A 604 2.25 43.39 5.31
CA LEU A 604 1.40 43.22 6.49
C LEU A 604 2.26 43.26 7.74
N VAL A 605 2.19 44.37 8.47
CA VAL A 605 2.75 44.56 9.80
C VAL A 605 1.81 43.91 10.82
N VAL A 606 2.25 42.84 11.48
CA VAL A 606 1.56 42.27 12.64
C VAL A 606 2.16 42.92 13.90
N ILE A 607 1.33 43.71 14.59
CA ILE A 607 1.62 44.29 15.90
C ILE A 607 1.23 43.25 16.97
N PRO A 608 2.09 42.92 17.95
CA PRO A 608 1.67 42.15 19.11
C PRO A 608 1.00 43.07 20.14
N ALA A 609 -0.22 42.75 20.52
CA ALA A 609 -0.92 43.40 21.62
C ALA A 609 -0.52 42.76 22.96
N LEU A 610 -0.43 43.65 23.96
CA LEU A 610 -0.09 43.52 25.38
C LEU A 610 -0.52 42.25 26.12
#